data_AF-A0A841DUI6-F1
#
_entry.id   AF-A0A841DUI6-F1
#
_cell.length_a   1.000
_cell.length_b   1.000
_cell.length_c   1.000
_cell.angle_alpha   90.00
_cell.angle_beta   90.00
_cell.angle_gamma   90.00
#
_symmetry.space_group_name_H-M   'P 1'
#
loop_
_entity.id
_entity.type
_entity.pdbx_description
1 polymer ?
#
loop_
_entity_poly.entity_id
_entity_poly.type
_entity_poly.pdbx_seq_one_letter_code
_entity_poly.pdbx_strand_id
1 'polypeptide(L)'
;MTATVETPIVPGPVQGPTREEPSIEALLLDEYRSLVHLAYLILPPAISRPRRIAAAHAVVHRALPPSFTFPPDAVPEGAGERRAGVSATGPREFMRLRVVEEATRQAASRSVLARLGSVLAPADGLGFEPCSTRADRTAITRRRARGRRVAVITTVAVTAAILLALLAS
;
A
#
# COMPACT_ATOMS: atom_id res chain seq x y z
N MET A 1 42.13 -38.19 23.03
CA MET A 1 41.36 -37.00 23.44
C MET A 1 41.63 -35.91 22.42
N THR A 2 40.80 -35.81 21.40
CA THR A 2 40.94 -34.89 20.27
C THR A 2 40.30 -33.55 20.63
N ALA A 3 41.11 -32.51 20.79
CA ALA A 3 40.63 -31.15 21.02
C ALA A 3 40.19 -30.53 19.70
N THR A 4 38.88 -30.35 19.54
CA THR A 4 38.29 -29.56 18.46
C THR A 4 38.55 -28.09 18.75
N VAL A 5 39.44 -27.47 17.97
CA VAL A 5 39.68 -26.02 18.01
C VAL A 5 38.50 -25.35 17.31
N GLU A 6 37.53 -24.90 18.10
CA GLU A 6 36.43 -24.07 17.65
C GLU A 6 37.01 -22.70 17.27
N THR A 7 37.10 -22.43 15.97
CA THR A 7 37.60 -21.15 15.45
C THR A 7 36.47 -20.13 15.64
N PRO A 8 36.65 -19.05 16.42
CA PRO A 8 35.61 -18.05 16.56
C PRO A 8 35.41 -17.39 15.20
N ILE A 9 34.16 -17.41 14.73
CA ILE A 9 33.72 -16.61 13.58
C ILE A 9 33.84 -15.15 14.02
N VAL A 10 35.00 -14.55 13.77
CA VAL A 10 35.18 -13.10 13.84
C VAL A 10 34.51 -12.57 12.58
N PRO A 11 33.40 -11.81 12.70
CA PRO A 11 32.86 -11.13 11.53
C PRO A 11 33.93 -10.16 11.06
N GLY A 12 34.55 -10.45 9.91
CA GLY A 12 35.40 -9.49 9.23
C GLY A 12 34.60 -8.20 8.98
N PRO A 13 35.25 -7.03 8.95
CA PRO A 13 34.54 -5.79 8.69
C PRO A 13 33.88 -5.90 7.33
N VAL A 14 32.55 -5.95 7.32
CA VAL A 14 31.75 -5.92 6.11
C VAL A 14 31.92 -4.51 5.56
N GLN A 15 32.93 -4.29 4.73
CA GLN A 15 33.05 -3.10 3.90
C GLN A 15 32.02 -3.24 2.78
N GLY A 16 30.75 -3.11 3.15
CA GLY A 16 29.64 -2.83 2.24
C GLY A 16 29.58 -1.32 1.93
N PRO A 17 28.80 -0.93 0.92
CA PRO A 17 28.81 0.41 0.35
C PRO A 17 28.60 1.50 1.40
N THR A 18 29.09 2.68 1.06
CA THR A 18 29.20 3.89 1.88
C THR A 18 28.05 4.11 2.86
N ARG A 19 28.41 4.65 4.04
CA ARG A 19 27.63 5.10 5.22
C ARG A 19 26.20 5.67 4.98
N GLU A 20 25.84 5.94 3.74
CA GLU A 20 24.56 6.46 3.26
C GLU A 20 23.49 5.36 3.08
N GLU A 21 23.87 4.12 2.72
CA GLU A 21 22.94 2.98 2.61
C GLU A 21 22.09 2.71 3.88
N PRO A 22 22.66 2.65 5.10
CA PRO A 22 21.85 2.41 6.30
C PRO A 22 20.87 3.55 6.60
N SER A 23 21.17 4.77 6.13
CA SER A 23 20.29 5.93 6.31
C SER A 23 19.10 5.89 5.34
N ILE A 24 19.34 5.42 4.11
CA ILE A 24 18.30 5.23 3.10
C ILE A 24 17.38 4.06 3.48
N GLU A 25 17.94 2.96 4.00
CA GLU A 25 17.16 1.81 4.47
C GLU A 25 16.26 2.17 5.66
N ALA A 26 16.77 2.95 6.62
CA ALA A 26 15.96 3.45 7.73
C ALA A 26 14.82 4.38 7.25
N LEU A 27 15.11 5.27 6.29
CA LEU A 27 14.10 6.15 5.70
C LEU A 27 13.02 5.37 4.94
N LEU A 28 13.41 4.29 4.25
CA LEU A 28 12.49 3.39 3.56
C LEU A 28 11.58 2.66 4.55
N LEU A 29 12.14 2.13 5.65
CA LEU A 29 11.36 1.45 6.69
C LEU A 29 10.35 2.39 7.35
N ASP A 30 10.77 3.62 7.66
CA ASP A 30 9.91 4.65 8.25
C ASP A 30 8.78 5.07 7.30
N GLU A 31 9.07 5.18 5.99
CA GLU A 31 8.09 5.63 5.01
C GLU A 31 7.22 4.51 4.44
N TYR A 32 7.60 3.24 4.55
CA TYR A 32 6.90 2.12 3.91
C TYR A 32 5.40 2.11 4.21
N ARG A 33 5.02 2.27 5.48
CA ARG A 33 3.62 2.34 5.92
C ARG A 33 2.86 3.51 5.28
N SER A 34 3.51 4.68 5.21
CA SER A 34 2.97 5.90 4.59
C SER A 34 2.74 5.69 3.09
N LEU A 35 3.69 5.06 2.38
CA LEU A 35 3.57 4.74 0.95
C LEU A 35 2.48 3.72 0.66
N VAL A 36 2.38 2.66 1.46
CA VAL A 36 1.32 1.65 1.33
C VAL A 36 -0.06 2.29 1.58
N HIS A 37 -0.16 3.16 2.59
CA HIS A 37 -1.40 3.90 2.86
C HIS A 37 -1.76 4.84 1.72
N LEU A 38 -0.80 5.58 1.17
CA LEU A 38 -0.99 6.44 0.01
C LEU A 38 -1.46 5.66 -1.22
N ALA A 39 -0.78 4.54 -1.55
CA ALA A 39 -1.19 3.67 -2.66
C ALA A 39 -2.62 3.14 -2.43
N TYR A 40 -2.92 2.70 -1.21
CA TYR A 40 -4.25 2.21 -0.85
C TYR A 40 -5.37 3.23 -1.06
N LEU A 41 -5.11 4.52 -0.78
CA LEU A 41 -6.06 5.62 -1.00
C LEU A 41 -6.29 5.88 -2.50
N ILE A 42 -5.25 5.79 -3.32
CA ILE A 42 -5.35 6.00 -4.79
C ILE A 42 -6.04 4.81 -5.47
N LEU A 43 -5.82 3.59 -4.97
CA LEU A 43 -6.37 2.40 -5.60
C LEU A 43 -7.90 2.35 -5.51
N PRO A 44 -8.60 2.15 -6.64
CA PRO A 44 -10.05 2.10 -6.67
C PRO A 44 -10.58 0.94 -5.80
N PRO A 45 -11.74 1.11 -5.15
CA PRO A 45 -12.33 0.07 -4.32
C PRO A 45 -12.66 -1.18 -5.14
N ALA A 46 -11.87 -2.24 -4.96
CA ALA A 46 -12.18 -3.57 -5.47
C ALA A 46 -13.06 -4.36 -4.49
N ILE A 47 -13.70 -5.42 -4.98
CA ILE A 47 -14.71 -6.26 -4.30
C ILE A 47 -14.28 -6.74 -2.89
N SER A 48 -12.98 -6.86 -2.60
CA SER A 48 -12.50 -7.21 -1.25
C SER A 48 -11.34 -6.34 -0.74
N ARG A 49 -11.43 -5.94 0.53
CA ARG A 49 -10.37 -5.24 1.29
C ARG A 49 -9.00 -5.95 1.22
N PRO A 50 -8.88 -7.28 1.43
CA PRO A 50 -7.59 -7.95 1.32
C PRO A 50 -6.97 -7.84 -0.08
N ARG A 51 -7.78 -7.83 -1.15
CA ARG A 51 -7.26 -7.60 -2.51
C ARG A 51 -6.75 -6.18 -2.71
N ARG A 52 -7.38 -5.17 -2.10
CA ARG A 52 -6.88 -3.79 -2.12
C ARG A 52 -5.57 -3.64 -1.35
N ILE A 53 -5.45 -4.28 -0.18
CA ILE A 53 -4.22 -4.26 0.63
C ILE A 53 -3.08 -4.92 -0.14
N ALA A 54 -3.29 -6.14 -0.66
CA ALA A 54 -2.29 -6.84 -1.47
C ALA A 54 -1.89 -6.03 -2.72
N ALA A 55 -2.86 -5.37 -3.37
CA ALA A 55 -2.58 -4.52 -4.52
C ALA A 55 -1.79 -3.25 -4.14
N ALA A 56 -2.04 -2.65 -2.97
CA ALA A 56 -1.27 -1.52 -2.46
C ALA A 56 0.18 -1.92 -2.17
N HIS A 57 0.41 -3.08 -1.52
CA HIS A 57 1.75 -3.63 -1.33
C HIS A 57 2.44 -3.91 -2.68
N ALA A 58 1.74 -4.53 -3.63
CA ALA A 58 2.30 -4.81 -4.95
C ALA A 58 2.69 -3.54 -5.72
N VAL A 59 1.94 -2.44 -5.56
CA VAL A 59 2.31 -1.14 -6.14
C VAL A 59 3.59 -0.61 -5.51
N VAL A 60 3.70 -0.62 -4.17
CA VAL A 60 4.91 -0.15 -3.50
C VAL A 60 6.13 -0.99 -3.90
N HIS A 61 5.99 -2.32 -3.97
CA HIS A 61 7.07 -3.21 -4.42
C HIS A 61 7.46 -3.02 -5.89
N ARG A 62 6.54 -2.59 -6.75
CA ARG A 62 6.84 -2.25 -8.16
C ARG A 62 7.48 -0.87 -8.29
N ALA A 63 7.04 0.09 -7.47
CA ALA A 63 7.59 1.43 -7.44
C ALA A 63 9.02 1.45 -6.88
N LEU A 64 9.30 0.56 -5.92
CA LEU A 64 10.58 0.44 -5.19
C LEU A 64 11.14 -0.98 -5.31
N PRO A 65 11.73 -1.35 -6.47
CA PRO A 65 12.41 -2.63 -6.62
C PRO A 65 13.63 -2.74 -5.67
N PRO A 66 14.05 -3.95 -5.28
CA PRO A 66 15.17 -4.14 -4.33
C PRO A 66 16.50 -3.54 -4.79
N SER A 67 16.70 -3.39 -6.11
CA SER A 67 17.88 -2.80 -6.73
C SER A 67 17.67 -1.33 -7.12
N PHE A 68 16.75 -0.64 -6.46
CA PHE A 68 16.41 0.74 -6.80
C PHE A 68 17.50 1.71 -6.33
N THR A 69 18.07 2.47 -7.26
CA THR A 69 19.02 3.56 -6.98
C THR A 69 18.33 4.90 -7.14
N PHE A 70 18.50 5.79 -6.18
CA PHE A 70 17.98 7.14 -6.27
C PHE A 70 18.72 7.93 -7.35
N PRO A 71 18.03 8.77 -8.14
CA PRO A 71 18.72 9.66 -9.06
C PRO A 71 19.70 10.56 -8.28
N PRO A 72 20.87 10.88 -8.83
CA PRO A 72 21.90 11.66 -8.14
C PRO A 72 21.38 13.01 -7.67
N ASP A 73 20.44 13.62 -8.40
CA ASP A 73 19.78 14.89 -8.02
C ASP A 73 18.85 14.77 -6.79
N ALA A 74 18.43 13.56 -6.43
CA ALA A 74 17.62 13.29 -5.24
C ALA A 74 18.47 12.87 -4.02
N VAL A 75 19.74 12.52 -4.23
CA VAL A 75 20.71 12.23 -3.17
C VAL A 75 21.45 13.53 -2.86
N PRO A 76 21.38 14.06 -1.62
CA PRO A 76 22.05 15.31 -1.32
C PRO A 76 23.58 15.12 -1.40
N GLU A 77 24.21 15.69 -2.43
CA GLU A 77 25.66 15.87 -2.45
C GLU A 77 26.06 16.79 -1.29
N GLY A 78 26.85 16.26 -0.36
CA GLY A 78 27.52 17.06 0.66
C GLY A 78 26.91 16.97 2.06
N ALA A 79 27.48 16.09 2.87
CA ALA A 79 27.46 16.22 4.32
C ALA A 79 28.27 17.46 4.74
N GLY A 80 27.64 18.63 4.67
CA GLY A 80 28.19 19.91 5.10
C GLY A 80 27.10 20.78 5.70
N GLU A 81 27.08 20.84 7.03
CA GLU A 81 26.43 21.86 7.86
C GLU A 81 24.89 22.04 7.77
N ARG A 82 24.22 21.39 8.72
CA ARG A 82 23.08 21.93 9.51
C ARG A 82 22.28 23.07 8.87
N ARG A 83 21.37 22.73 7.96
CA ARG A 83 20.03 23.36 7.90
C ARG A 83 18.97 22.27 8.01
N ALA A 84 18.46 22.12 9.22
CA ALA A 84 17.33 21.27 9.54
C ALA A 84 16.12 21.67 8.68
N GLY A 85 15.66 20.78 7.80
CA GLY A 85 14.33 20.86 7.20
C GLY A 85 14.20 20.50 5.72
N VAL A 86 15.26 20.53 4.91
CA VAL A 86 15.10 20.47 3.43
C VAL A 86 15.80 19.29 2.74
N SER A 87 16.88 18.72 3.28
CA SER A 87 17.65 17.67 2.55
C SER A 87 17.14 16.23 2.69
N ALA A 88 16.22 15.92 3.61
CA ALA A 88 15.56 14.61 3.68
C ALA A 88 14.31 14.52 2.79
N THR A 89 13.88 15.65 2.21
CA THR A 89 12.65 15.77 1.42
C THR A 89 12.84 15.20 0.01
N GLY A 90 14.05 15.29 -0.57
CA GLY A 90 14.35 14.82 -1.93
C GLY A 90 14.03 13.33 -2.14
N PRO A 91 14.66 12.41 -1.40
CA PRO A 91 14.40 10.98 -1.53
C PRO A 91 12.94 10.62 -1.19
N ARG A 92 12.38 11.24 -0.16
CA ARG A 92 11.01 10.99 0.31
C ARG A 92 9.95 11.37 -0.72
N GLU A 93 10.08 12.58 -1.28
CA GLU A 93 9.16 13.10 -2.27
C GLU A 93 9.25 12.31 -3.57
N PHE A 94 10.48 11.94 -3.97
CA PHE A 94 10.71 11.08 -5.11
C PHE A 94 9.98 9.72 -4.96
N MET A 95 10.11 9.05 -3.80
CA MET A 95 9.41 7.80 -3.54
C MET A 95 7.88 7.95 -3.58
N ARG A 96 7.35 9.04 -3.02
CA ARG A 96 5.92 9.35 -3.05
C ARG A 96 5.41 9.53 -4.48
N LEU A 97 6.10 10.34 -5.29
CA LEU A 97 5.74 10.57 -6.69
C LEU A 97 5.71 9.27 -7.50
N ARG A 98 6.74 8.42 -7.34
CA ARG A 98 6.79 7.10 -8.00
C ARG A 98 5.60 6.21 -7.61
N VAL A 99 5.27 6.16 -6.33
CA VAL A 99 4.12 5.38 -5.85
C VAL A 99 2.80 5.95 -6.37
N VAL A 100 2.64 7.27 -6.41
CA VAL A 100 1.46 7.93 -7.02
C VAL A 100 1.34 7.57 -8.49
N GLU A 101 2.43 7.66 -9.26
CA GLU A 101 2.45 7.35 -10.68
C GLU A 101 2.10 5.87 -10.95
N GLU A 102 2.69 4.94 -10.21
CA GLU A 102 2.36 3.51 -10.35
C GLU A 102 0.93 3.20 -9.91
N ALA A 103 0.47 3.80 -8.81
CA ALA A 103 -0.88 3.60 -8.30
C ALA A 103 -1.94 4.11 -9.30
N THR A 104 -1.72 5.30 -9.88
CA THR A 104 -2.60 5.89 -10.89
C THR A 104 -2.60 5.09 -12.19
N ARG A 105 -1.43 4.61 -12.65
CA ARG A 105 -1.33 3.73 -13.82
C ARG A 105 -2.07 2.40 -13.61
N GLN A 106 -1.95 1.82 -12.42
CA GLN A 106 -2.67 0.61 -12.06
C GLN A 106 -4.18 0.84 -11.86
N ALA A 107 -4.59 2.01 -11.41
CA ALA A 107 -6.00 2.40 -11.34
C ALA A 107 -6.60 2.59 -12.75
N ALA A 108 -5.84 3.17 -13.68
CA ALA A 108 -6.28 3.40 -15.05
C ALA A 108 -6.52 2.08 -15.82
N SER A 109 -5.70 1.05 -15.58
CA SER A 109 -5.79 -0.25 -16.25
C SER A 109 -6.93 -1.16 -15.75
N ARG A 110 -7.69 -0.75 -14.72
CA ARG A 110 -8.81 -1.53 -14.18
C ARG A 110 -10.09 -1.38 -15.02
N SER A 111 -10.74 -2.51 -15.29
CA SER A 111 -11.97 -2.59 -16.09
C SER A 111 -13.14 -1.77 -15.52
N VAL A 112 -14.05 -1.35 -16.39
CA VAL A 112 -15.27 -0.59 -16.03
C VAL A 112 -16.13 -1.34 -15.00
N LEU A 113 -16.15 -2.69 -15.05
CA LEU A 113 -16.79 -3.54 -14.04
C LEU A 113 -16.15 -3.39 -12.64
N ALA A 114 -14.83 -3.24 -12.57
CA ALA A 114 -14.15 -2.95 -11.31
C ALA A 114 -14.47 -1.53 -10.80
N ARG A 115 -14.72 -0.56 -11.71
CA ARG A 115 -15.20 0.78 -11.36
C ARG A 115 -16.65 0.77 -10.87
N LEU A 116 -17.53 -0.06 -11.43
CA LEU A 116 -18.89 -0.26 -10.90
C LEU A 116 -18.89 -0.96 -9.53
N GLY A 117 -17.94 -1.87 -9.32
CA GLY A 117 -17.67 -2.45 -8.00
C GLY A 117 -17.34 -1.40 -6.94
N SER A 118 -16.76 -0.25 -7.32
CA SER A 118 -16.47 0.85 -6.40
C SER A 118 -17.70 1.61 -5.90
N VAL A 119 -18.80 1.57 -6.66
CA VAL A 119 -20.09 2.15 -6.24
C VAL A 119 -20.73 1.28 -5.14
N LEU A 120 -20.50 -0.04 -5.19
CA LEU A 120 -20.98 -0.98 -4.17
C LEU A 120 -19.99 -1.20 -3.02
N ALA A 121 -18.70 -0.94 -3.22
CA ALA A 121 -17.66 -1.11 -2.21
C ALA A 121 -17.31 0.25 -1.59
N PRO A 122 -17.79 0.56 -0.37
CA PRO A 122 -17.55 1.87 0.24
C PRO A 122 -16.06 2.09 0.44
N ALA A 123 -15.63 3.34 0.23
CA ALA A 123 -14.30 3.78 0.64
C ALA A 123 -14.10 3.44 2.13
N ASP A 124 -13.01 2.74 2.43
CA ASP A 124 -12.54 2.58 3.80
C ASP A 124 -12.27 3.96 4.38
N GLY A 125 -12.54 4.16 5.68
CA GLY A 125 -12.38 5.47 6.31
C GLY A 125 -10.94 5.97 6.21
N LEU A 126 -10.74 7.30 6.14
CA LEU A 126 -9.42 7.92 6.00
C LEU A 126 -8.42 7.52 7.11
N GLY A 127 -8.92 7.13 8.28
CA GLY A 127 -8.09 6.62 9.39
C GLY A 127 -7.73 5.13 9.30
N PHE A 128 -8.10 4.42 8.22
CA PHE A 128 -7.73 3.03 8.06
C PHE A 128 -6.26 2.88 7.70
N GLU A 129 -5.51 2.18 8.54
CA GLU A 129 -4.11 1.89 8.29
C GLU A 129 -3.91 0.47 7.73
N PRO A 130 -3.44 0.30 6.48
CA PRO A 130 -3.28 -1.01 5.85
C PRO A 130 -2.30 -1.94 6.57
N CYS A 131 -1.24 -1.36 7.14
CA CYS A 131 -0.17 -2.09 7.81
C CYS A 131 -0.49 -2.40 9.28
N SER A 132 -1.65 -1.97 9.80
CA SER A 132 -2.02 -2.27 11.18
C SER A 132 -2.24 -3.76 11.33
N THR A 133 -1.50 -4.41 12.22
CA THR A 133 -1.72 -5.82 12.60
C THR A 133 -3.03 -6.01 13.36
N ARG A 134 -3.61 -4.93 13.89
CA ARG A 134 -4.88 -4.95 14.63
C ARG A 134 -6.06 -4.83 13.68
N ALA A 135 -6.78 -5.93 13.50
CA ALA A 135 -8.06 -5.91 12.78
C ALA A 135 -9.08 -5.02 13.53
N ASP A 136 -9.47 -3.91 12.92
CA ASP A 136 -10.55 -3.05 13.43
C ASP A 136 -11.89 -3.81 13.42
N ARG A 137 -12.35 -4.25 14.61
CA ARG A 137 -13.61 -4.97 14.80
C ARG A 137 -14.82 -4.14 14.37
N THR A 138 -14.77 -2.81 14.49
CA THR A 138 -15.89 -1.93 14.11
C THR A 138 -16.04 -1.82 12.59
N ALA A 139 -14.94 -1.95 11.85
CA ALA A 139 -14.98 -2.04 10.39
C ALA A 139 -15.67 -3.33 9.91
N ILE A 140 -15.44 -4.46 10.60
CA ILE A 140 -16.04 -5.77 10.26
C ILE A 140 -17.57 -5.72 10.46
N THR A 141 -18.04 -5.18 11.59
CA THR A 141 -19.48 -5.08 11.88
C THR A 141 -20.19 -4.15 10.90
N ARG A 142 -19.60 -2.99 10.58
CA ARG A 142 -20.12 -2.07 9.55
C ARG A 142 -20.22 -2.73 8.18
N ARG A 143 -19.23 -3.52 7.77
CA ARG A 143 -19.26 -4.25 6.49
C ARG A 143 -20.36 -5.31 6.45
N ARG A 144 -20.53 -6.11 7.52
CA ARG A 144 -21.62 -7.10 7.59
C ARG A 144 -23.00 -6.44 7.50
N ALA A 145 -23.22 -5.37 8.24
CA ALA A 145 -24.50 -4.64 8.22
C ALA A 145 -24.81 -4.07 6.82
N ARG A 146 -23.80 -3.57 6.11
CA ARG A 146 -23.96 -3.04 4.75
C ARG A 146 -24.16 -4.14 3.70
N GLY A 147 -23.43 -5.25 3.78
CA GLY A 147 -23.64 -6.39 2.89
C GLY A 147 -25.06 -6.93 2.99
N ARG A 148 -25.61 -6.97 4.20
CA ARG A 148 -27.01 -7.30 4.43
C ARG A 148 -27.96 -6.30 3.77
N ARG A 149 -27.71 -4.99 3.88
CA ARG A 149 -28.54 -3.95 3.22
C ARG A 149 -28.51 -4.08 1.70
N VAL A 150 -27.34 -4.28 1.10
CA VAL A 150 -27.22 -4.47 -0.36
C VAL A 150 -27.99 -5.70 -0.80
N ALA A 151 -27.79 -6.84 -0.14
CA ALA A 151 -28.51 -8.07 -0.44
C ALA A 151 -30.04 -7.85 -0.37
N VAL A 152 -30.53 -7.23 0.71
CA VAL A 152 -31.96 -6.91 0.85
C VAL A 152 -32.45 -6.02 -0.28
N ILE A 153 -31.75 -4.93 -0.61
CA ILE A 153 -32.13 -4.02 -1.70
C ILE A 153 -32.16 -4.75 -3.04
N THR A 154 -31.15 -5.56 -3.33
CA THR A 154 -31.09 -6.33 -4.59
C THR A 154 -32.22 -7.35 -4.66
N THR A 155 -32.52 -8.05 -3.57
CA THR A 155 -33.63 -9.00 -3.51
C THR A 155 -34.95 -8.27 -3.71
N VAL A 156 -35.19 -7.15 -3.02
CA VAL A 156 -36.41 -6.35 -3.16
C VAL A 156 -36.59 -5.85 -4.60
N ALA A 157 -35.53 -5.33 -5.22
CA ALA A 157 -35.56 -4.86 -6.60
C ALA A 157 -35.88 -5.99 -7.60
N VAL A 158 -35.24 -7.15 -7.44
CA VAL A 158 -35.50 -8.33 -8.28
C VAL A 158 -36.93 -8.82 -8.09
N THR A 159 -37.42 -8.92 -6.84
CA THR A 159 -38.80 -9.34 -6.58
C THR A 159 -39.83 -8.36 -7.13
N ALA A 160 -39.57 -7.05 -7.01
CA ALA A 160 -40.46 -6.03 -7.55
C ALA A 160 -40.51 -6.09 -9.07
N ALA A 161 -39.37 -6.30 -9.74
CA ALA A 161 -39.30 -6.46 -11.19
C ALA A 161 -40.08 -7.70 -11.68
N ILE A 162 -39.98 -8.82 -10.96
CA ILE A 162 -40.74 -10.05 -11.27
C ILE A 162 -42.25 -9.79 -11.12
N LEU A 163 -42.67 -9.16 -10.02
CA LEU A 163 -44.09 -8.83 -9.80
C LEU A 163 -44.64 -7.88 -10.87
N LEU A 164 -43.86 -6.87 -11.27
CA LEU A 164 -44.23 -5.94 -12.33
C LEU A 164 -44.36 -6.64 -13.69
N ALA A 165 -43.47 -7.58 -14.00
CA ALA A 165 -43.54 -8.38 -15.22
C ALA A 165 -44.79 -9.27 -15.24
N LEU A 166 -45.13 -9.89 -14.11
CA LEU A 166 -46.34 -10.73 -13.97
C LEU A 166 -47.64 -9.94 -14.03
N LEU A 167 -47.64 -8.66 -13.61
CA LEU A 167 -48.81 -7.78 -13.70
C LEU A 167 -48.99 -7.18 -15.11
N ALA A 168 -47.91 -7.11 -15.90
CA ALA A 168 -47.93 -6.58 -17.26
C ALA A 168 -48.20 -7.66 -18.33
N SER A 169 -48.19 -8.95 -17.94
CA SER A 169 -48.52 -10.11 -18.77
C SER A 169 -49.97 -10.56 -18.57
#